data_AF-A0A9D2DG88-F1
#
_entry.id   AF-A0A9D2DG88-F1
#
_cell.length_a   1.000
_cell.length_b   1.000
_cell.length_c   1.000
_cell.angle_alpha   90.00
_cell.angle_beta   90.00
_cell.angle_gamma   90.00
#
_symmetry.space_group_name_H-M   'P 1'
#
loop_
_entity.id
_entity.type
_entity.pdbx_description
1 polymer ?
#
loop_
_entity_poly.entity_id
_entity_poly.type
_entity_poly.pdbx_seq_one_letter_code
_entity_poly.pdbx_strand_id
1 'polypeptide(L)'
;MKEKNFLSLIGKIFGIALICHVMCILTSFSILIGFNNMMTRFFTLIINCVIYYSLIFAKVRQEGERDRNRVSTGHMQSSPYKGLIAALIASSPLIILSVLLIIAKLGAIPSGFSSWFRFINTPYVTFYAALMPSSQMFSEVSFINVIISALTPLIMPAVAGFAYAIGYLTPIKSKKKAARA
;
A
#
# COMPACT_ATOMS: atom_id res chain seq x y z
N MET A 1 -15.37 -8.08 -18.23
CA MET A 1 -15.30 -7.12 -17.08
C MET A 1 -15.64 -5.74 -17.61
N LYS A 2 -16.63 -4.99 -17.07
CA LYS A 2 -16.87 -3.60 -17.54
C LYS A 2 -15.64 -2.76 -17.16
N GLU A 3 -14.77 -2.48 -18.13
CA GLU A 3 -13.45 -1.85 -17.94
C GLU A 3 -13.52 -0.56 -17.11
N LYS A 4 -14.57 0.24 -17.30
CA LYS A 4 -14.82 1.47 -16.54
C LYS A 4 -14.85 1.26 -15.01
N ASN A 5 -15.42 0.15 -14.54
CA ASN A 5 -15.51 -0.15 -13.10
C ASN A 5 -14.17 -0.63 -12.52
N PHE A 6 -13.33 -1.25 -13.34
CA PHE A 6 -12.02 -1.73 -12.90
C PHE A 6 -11.01 -0.58 -12.86
N LEU A 7 -10.98 0.26 -13.91
CA LEU A 7 -10.15 1.46 -13.95
C LEU A 7 -10.48 2.43 -12.81
N SER A 8 -11.77 2.60 -12.49
CA SER A 8 -12.20 3.41 -11.34
C SER A 8 -11.68 2.86 -10.01
N LEU A 9 -11.61 1.54 -9.84
CA LEU A 9 -11.05 0.93 -8.63
C LEU A 9 -9.54 1.20 -8.52
N ILE A 10 -8.79 1.01 -9.60
CA ILE A 10 -7.35 1.31 -9.66
C ILE A 10 -7.11 2.77 -9.27
N GLY A 11 -7.83 3.70 -9.89
CA GLY A 11 -7.70 5.13 -9.62
C GLY A 11 -8.02 5.50 -8.16
N LYS A 12 -9.03 4.86 -7.56
CA LYS A 12 -9.36 5.06 -6.14
C LYS A 12 -8.26 4.55 -5.20
N ILE A 13 -7.70 3.37 -5.48
CA ILE A 13 -6.61 2.78 -4.68
C ILE A 13 -5.35 3.65 -4.81
N PHE A 14 -5.00 4.06 -6.02
CA PHE A 14 -3.86 4.94 -6.26
C PHE A 14 -4.03 6.30 -5.58
N GLY A 15 -5.19 6.93 -5.76
CA GLY A 15 -5.49 8.23 -5.17
C GLY A 15 -5.45 8.22 -3.64
N ILE A 16 -6.04 7.20 -3.00
CA ILE A 16 -5.97 7.10 -1.53
C ILE A 16 -4.55 6.76 -1.06
N ALA A 17 -3.80 5.93 -1.79
CA ALA A 17 -2.41 5.66 -1.48
C ALA A 17 -1.56 6.95 -1.51
N LEU A 18 -1.75 7.82 -2.52
CA LEU A 18 -1.06 9.11 -2.58
C LEU A 18 -1.39 10.01 -1.39
N ILE A 19 -2.67 10.12 -1.02
CA ILE A 19 -3.09 10.89 0.16
C ILE A 19 -2.42 10.33 1.42
N CYS A 20 -2.42 9.01 1.59
CA CYS A 20 -1.77 8.37 2.73
C CYS A 20 -0.25 8.59 2.75
N HIS A 21 0.43 8.62 1.60
CA HIS A 21 1.86 8.97 1.54
C HIS A 21 2.09 10.38 2.08
N VAL A 22 1.31 11.37 1.63
CA VAL A 22 1.39 12.75 2.13
C VAL A 22 1.17 12.79 3.65
N MET A 23 0.18 12.06 4.16
CA MET A 23 -0.06 11.97 5.61
C MET A 23 1.13 11.34 6.35
N CYS A 24 1.68 10.24 5.84
CA CYS A 24 2.86 9.58 6.44
C CYS A 24 4.08 10.51 6.43
N ILE A 25 4.26 11.32 5.38
CA ILE A 25 5.34 12.33 5.30
C ILE A 25 5.17 13.32 6.44
N LEU A 26 3.99 13.95 6.55
CA LEU A 26 3.72 14.96 7.57
C LEU A 26 3.90 14.40 8.99
N THR A 27 3.38 13.21 9.26
CA THR A 27 3.54 12.53 10.55
C THR A 27 5.01 12.22 10.84
N SER A 28 5.75 11.70 9.85
CA SER A 28 7.15 11.31 10.04
C SER A 28 8.04 12.54 10.28
N PHE A 29 7.85 13.63 9.54
CA PHE A 29 8.57 14.88 9.77
C PHE A 29 8.24 15.47 11.14
N SER A 30 6.96 15.51 11.52
CA SER A 30 6.53 16.08 12.81
C SER A 30 7.16 15.35 14.00
N ILE A 31 7.23 14.02 13.92
CA ILE A 31 7.72 13.20 15.02
C ILE A 31 9.27 13.14 15.03
N LEU A 32 9.92 12.96 13.87
CA LEU A 32 11.36 12.77 13.79
C LEU A 32 12.17 14.05 14.04
N ILE A 33 11.61 15.24 13.77
CA ILE A 33 12.25 16.52 14.12
C ILE A 33 12.29 16.70 15.64
N GLY A 34 11.23 16.32 16.36
CA GLY A 34 11.16 16.48 17.81
C GLY A 34 11.93 15.41 18.59
N PHE A 35 11.93 14.16 18.10
CA PHE A 35 12.48 13.02 18.84
C PHE A 35 13.10 11.98 17.88
N ASN A 36 14.42 11.96 17.74
CA ASN A 36 15.12 11.04 16.83
C ASN A 36 15.83 9.89 17.58
N ASN A 37 15.07 9.09 18.31
CA ASN A 37 15.57 7.86 18.95
C ASN A 37 14.89 6.61 18.36
N MET A 38 15.43 5.44 18.68
CA MET A 38 14.95 4.16 18.14
C MET A 38 13.48 3.87 18.50
N MET A 39 13.07 4.21 19.73
CA MET A 39 11.68 4.03 20.18
C MET A 39 10.71 4.87 19.35
N THR A 40 11.03 6.14 19.14
CA THR A 40 10.21 7.04 18.34
C THR A 40 10.09 6.56 16.90
N ARG A 41 11.18 6.06 16.29
CA ARG A 41 11.15 5.51 14.93
C ARG A 41 10.21 4.30 14.82
N PHE A 42 10.22 3.43 15.84
CA PHE A 42 9.34 2.27 15.91
C PHE A 42 7.86 2.68 16.03
N PHE A 43 7.53 3.61 16.92
CA PHE A 43 6.16 4.12 17.03
C PHE A 43 5.70 4.85 15.77
N THR A 44 6.58 5.63 15.15
CA THR A 44 6.29 6.31 13.87
C THR A 44 5.97 5.31 12.77
N LEU A 45 6.70 4.18 12.70
CA LEU A 45 6.42 3.10 11.76
C LEU A 45 5.01 2.53 11.98
N ILE A 46 4.65 2.23 13.23
CA ILE A 46 3.32 1.70 13.56
C ILE A 46 2.23 2.69 13.15
N ILE A 47 2.37 3.96 13.50
CA ILE A 47 1.39 5.00 13.17
C ILE A 47 1.23 5.13 11.65
N ASN A 48 2.33 5.20 10.91
CA ASN A 48 2.30 5.27 9.45
C ASN A 48 1.60 4.05 8.85
N CYS A 49 1.94 2.83 9.30
CA CYS A 49 1.29 1.61 8.86
C CYS A 49 -0.21 1.64 9.15
N VAL A 50 -0.62 2.05 10.36
CA VAL A 50 -2.04 2.15 10.71
C VAL A 50 -2.77 3.15 9.80
N ILE A 51 -2.23 4.36 9.60
CA ILE A 51 -2.81 5.36 8.70
C ILE A 51 -2.94 4.79 7.27
N TYR A 52 -1.84 4.26 6.75
CA TYR A 52 -1.76 3.82 5.36
C TYR A 52 -2.69 2.64 5.07
N TYR A 53 -2.61 1.58 5.88
CA TYR A 53 -3.34 0.35 5.61
C TYR A 53 -4.80 0.41 6.05
N SER A 54 -5.16 1.14 7.10
CA SER A 54 -6.57 1.24 7.52
C SER A 54 -7.44 1.91 6.45
N LEU A 55 -6.93 2.97 5.81
CA LEU A 55 -7.62 3.69 4.75
C LEU A 55 -7.75 2.85 3.48
N ILE A 56 -6.66 2.20 3.05
CA ILE A 56 -6.69 1.26 1.92
C ILE A 56 -7.68 0.13 2.20
N PHE A 57 -7.60 -0.48 3.39
CA PHE A 57 -8.46 -1.59 3.78
C PHE A 57 -9.94 -1.19 3.77
N ALA A 58 -10.30 -0.09 4.44
CA ALA A 58 -11.67 0.39 4.50
C ALA A 58 -12.24 0.67 3.10
N LYS A 59 -11.44 1.33 2.25
CA LYS A 59 -11.88 1.69 0.91
C LYS A 59 -12.09 0.47 0.01
N VAL A 60 -11.11 -0.43 -0.02
CA VAL A 60 -11.14 -1.61 -0.89
C VAL A 60 -12.19 -2.62 -0.42
N ARG A 61 -12.37 -2.78 0.89
CA ARG A 61 -13.46 -3.58 1.46
C ARG A 61 -14.84 -3.08 1.01
N GLN A 62 -15.08 -1.77 1.08
CA GLN A 62 -16.35 -1.19 0.64
C GLN A 62 -16.64 -1.47 -0.84
N GLU A 63 -15.61 -1.45 -1.70
CA GLU A 63 -15.77 -1.79 -3.11
C GLU A 63 -16.04 -3.30 -3.30
N GLY A 64 -15.43 -4.17 -2.49
CA GLY A 64 -15.74 -5.61 -2.46
C GLY A 64 -17.20 -5.89 -2.09
N GLU A 65 -17.74 -5.21 -1.09
CA GLU A 65 -19.16 -5.31 -0.69
C GLU A 65 -20.10 -4.85 -1.82
N ARG A 66 -19.75 -3.74 -2.49
CA ARG A 66 -20.53 -3.21 -3.63
C ARG A 66 -20.54 -4.18 -4.81
N ASP A 67 -19.40 -4.76 -5.14
CA ASP A 67 -19.30 -5.71 -6.24
C ASP A 67 -20.03 -7.03 -5.91
N ARG A 68 -20.00 -7.50 -4.66
CA ARG A 68 -20.83 -8.64 -4.23
C ARG A 68 -22.33 -8.39 -4.48
N ASN A 69 -22.83 -7.20 -4.12
CA ASN A 69 -24.23 -6.83 -4.34
C ASN A 69 -24.59 -6.75 -5.84
N ARG A 70 -23.65 -6.35 -6.68
CA ARG A 70 -23.84 -6.33 -8.15
C ARG A 70 -23.87 -7.73 -8.74
N VAL A 71 -23.05 -8.63 -8.21
CA VAL A 71 -23.04 -10.05 -8.62
C VAL A 71 -24.33 -10.74 -8.20
N SER A 72 -24.81 -10.53 -6.97
CA SER A 72 -26.07 -11.12 -6.50
C SER A 72 -27.31 -10.60 -7.23
N THR A 73 -27.23 -9.41 -7.82
CA THR A 73 -28.32 -8.83 -8.62
C THR A 73 -28.17 -9.11 -10.11
N GLY A 74 -27.20 -9.94 -10.52
CA GLY A 74 -26.99 -10.33 -11.93
C GLY A 74 -26.37 -9.25 -12.82
N HIS A 75 -25.97 -8.10 -12.26
CA HIS A 75 -25.40 -6.98 -13.03
C HIS A 75 -23.90 -7.12 -13.33
N MET A 76 -23.23 -8.13 -12.74
CA MET A 76 -21.79 -8.33 -12.86
C MET A 76 -21.42 -9.82 -12.67
N GLN A 77 -20.37 -10.28 -13.37
CA GLN A 77 -19.78 -11.60 -13.13
C GLN A 77 -18.85 -11.60 -11.90
N SER A 78 -18.78 -12.74 -11.22
CA SER A 78 -17.92 -12.92 -10.05
C SER A 78 -16.44 -12.74 -10.40
N SER A 79 -15.72 -11.95 -9.60
CA SER A 79 -14.27 -11.78 -9.73
C SER A 79 -13.66 -11.53 -8.35
N PRO A 80 -13.25 -12.60 -7.63
CA PRO A 80 -12.76 -12.49 -6.26
C PRO A 80 -11.37 -11.88 -6.16
N TYR A 81 -10.54 -12.01 -7.20
CA TYR A 81 -9.15 -11.48 -7.22
C TYR A 81 -9.03 -10.04 -7.72
N LYS A 82 -10.16 -9.41 -8.04
CA LYS A 82 -10.19 -8.06 -8.63
C LYS A 82 -9.46 -7.03 -7.77
N GLY A 83 -9.60 -7.09 -6.45
CA GLY A 83 -8.91 -6.18 -5.52
C GLY A 83 -7.39 -6.32 -5.56
N LEU A 84 -6.87 -7.55 -5.61
CA LEU A 84 -5.43 -7.81 -5.67
C LEU A 84 -4.83 -7.29 -6.98
N ILE A 85 -5.46 -7.61 -8.12
CA ILE A 85 -4.98 -7.19 -9.44
C ILE A 85 -5.03 -5.66 -9.56
N ALA A 86 -6.15 -5.04 -9.14
CA ALA A 86 -6.27 -3.58 -9.17
C ALA A 86 -5.18 -2.91 -8.32
N ALA A 87 -4.88 -3.47 -7.16
CA ALA A 87 -3.85 -2.94 -6.27
C ALA A 87 -2.43 -3.17 -6.79
N LEU A 88 -2.13 -4.30 -7.43
CA LEU A 88 -0.85 -4.52 -8.11
C LEU A 88 -0.61 -3.48 -9.20
N ILE A 89 -1.63 -3.17 -10.01
CA ILE A 89 -1.54 -2.13 -11.04
C ILE A 89 -1.37 -0.75 -10.40
N ALA A 90 -2.15 -0.45 -9.36
CA ALA A 90 -2.03 0.82 -8.64
C ALA A 90 -0.65 1.01 -7.98
N SER A 91 -0.03 -0.07 -7.47
CA SER A 91 1.32 -0.06 -6.89
C SER A 91 2.44 -0.19 -7.91
N SER A 92 2.14 -0.30 -9.21
CA SER A 92 3.15 -0.52 -10.24
C SER A 92 4.31 0.51 -10.21
N PRO A 93 4.10 1.81 -9.94
CA PRO A 93 5.22 2.75 -9.85
C PRO A 93 6.19 2.38 -8.72
N LEU A 94 5.68 2.00 -7.55
CA LEU A 94 6.50 1.59 -6.41
C LEU A 94 7.20 0.25 -6.66
N ILE A 95 6.53 -0.69 -7.33
CA ILE A 95 7.11 -1.98 -7.71
C ILE A 95 8.27 -1.79 -8.69
N ILE A 96 8.12 -0.89 -9.67
CA ILE A 96 9.20 -0.54 -10.60
C ILE A 96 10.38 0.05 -9.83
N LEU A 97 10.13 0.97 -8.89
CA LEU A 97 11.18 1.55 -8.04
C LEU A 97 11.88 0.49 -7.18
N SER A 98 11.17 -0.55 -6.70
CA SER A 98 11.77 -1.68 -6.00
C SER A 98 12.73 -2.48 -6.88
N VAL A 99 12.38 -2.73 -8.14
CA VAL A 99 13.27 -3.40 -9.09
C VAL A 99 14.52 -2.55 -9.34
N LEU A 100 14.34 -1.24 -9.55
CA LEU A 100 15.44 -0.30 -9.72
C LEU A 100 16.36 -0.23 -8.48
N LEU A 101 15.82 -0.40 -7.26
CA LEU A 101 16.62 -0.46 -6.05
C LEU A 101 17.57 -1.67 -6.03
N ILE A 102 17.09 -2.83 -6.48
CA ILE A 102 17.90 -4.04 -6.62
C ILE A 102 18.97 -3.84 -7.68
N ILE A 103 18.62 -3.25 -8.82
CA ILE A 103 19.57 -2.94 -9.90
C ILE A 103 20.63 -1.93 -9.42
N ALA A 104 20.25 -0.94 -8.62
CA ALA A 104 21.20 -0.01 -8.00
C ALA A 104 22.17 -0.73 -7.06
N LYS A 105 21.73 -1.79 -6.39
CA LYS A 105 22.61 -2.59 -5.53
C LYS A 105 23.64 -3.40 -6.33
N LEU A 106 23.31 -3.74 -7.57
CA LEU A 106 24.24 -4.38 -8.51
C LEU A 106 25.22 -3.39 -9.16
N GLY A 107 25.13 -2.09 -8.83
CA GLY A 107 26.04 -1.05 -9.33
C GLY A 107 25.69 -0.49 -10.71
N ALA A 108 24.57 -0.90 -11.30
CA ALA A 108 24.14 -0.43 -12.63
C ALA A 108 23.42 0.94 -12.60
N ILE A 109 23.07 1.44 -11.41
CA ILE A 109 22.40 2.74 -11.20
C ILE A 109 23.11 3.48 -10.06
N PRO A 110 23.16 4.82 -10.05
CA PRO A 110 23.77 5.60 -8.97
C PRO A 110 23.25 5.22 -7.57
N SER A 111 24.16 5.10 -6.61
CA SER A 111 23.88 4.73 -5.21
C SER A 111 22.90 5.68 -4.50
N GLY A 112 22.83 6.94 -4.95
CA GLY A 112 21.87 7.95 -4.48
C GLY A 112 20.40 7.59 -4.74
N PHE A 113 20.12 6.62 -5.64
CA PHE A 113 18.77 6.10 -5.86
C PHE A 113 18.14 5.52 -4.59
N SER A 114 18.95 4.93 -3.71
CA SER A 114 18.46 4.38 -2.43
C SER A 114 17.79 5.44 -1.55
N SER A 115 18.27 6.68 -1.53
CA SER A 115 17.65 7.78 -0.79
C SER A 115 16.30 8.18 -1.37
N TRP A 116 16.20 8.27 -2.70
CA TRP A 116 14.95 8.56 -3.40
C TRP A 116 13.90 7.49 -3.17
N PHE A 117 14.29 6.21 -3.23
CA PHE A 117 13.38 5.10 -2.93
C PHE A 117 12.76 5.21 -1.53
N ARG A 118 13.57 5.53 -0.52
CA ARG A 118 13.08 5.70 0.87
C ARG A 118 12.10 6.84 1.01
N PHE A 119 12.36 7.95 0.33
CA PHE A 119 11.51 9.13 0.37
C PHE A 119 10.15 8.86 -0.27
N ILE A 120 10.16 8.23 -1.45
CA ILE A 120 8.95 7.92 -2.20
C ILE A 120 8.09 6.89 -1.45
N ASN A 121 8.69 5.87 -0.84
CA ASN A 121 7.95 4.85 -0.09
C ASN A 121 7.84 5.19 1.41
N THR A 122 7.24 6.35 1.68
CA THR A 122 7.22 6.99 2.99
C THR A 122 6.61 6.18 4.13
N PRO A 123 5.58 5.33 3.95
CA PRO A 123 5.02 4.55 5.06
C PRO A 123 6.08 3.74 5.83
N TYR A 124 7.16 3.36 5.16
CA TYR A 124 8.27 2.58 5.74
C TYR A 124 9.57 3.39 5.91
N VAL A 125 9.52 4.73 5.88
CA VAL A 125 10.73 5.56 5.94
C VAL A 125 11.61 5.24 7.16
N THR A 126 11.00 5.02 8.32
CA THR A 126 11.72 4.65 9.56
C THR A 126 12.21 3.21 9.56
N PHE A 127 11.52 2.31 8.85
CA PHE A 127 11.97 0.94 8.63
C PHE A 127 13.20 0.91 7.72
N TYR A 128 13.22 1.71 6.66
CA TYR A 128 14.41 1.81 5.81
C TYR A 128 15.59 2.47 6.48
N ALA A 129 15.37 3.42 7.38
CA ALA A 129 16.43 4.00 8.18
C ALA A 129 17.14 2.96 9.07
N ALA A 130 16.47 1.85 9.40
CA ALA A 130 17.06 0.72 10.12
C ALA A 130 17.76 -0.28 9.18
N LEU A 131 17.15 -0.62 8.04
CA LEU A 131 17.70 -1.61 7.10
C LEU A 131 18.85 -1.08 6.23
N MET A 132 18.79 0.20 5.90
CA MET A 132 19.75 0.87 5.04
C MET A 132 20.15 2.19 5.74
N PRO A 133 21.04 2.17 6.74
CA PRO A 133 21.44 3.37 7.45
C PRO A 133 22.06 4.40 6.49
N SER A 134 21.76 5.69 6.68
CA SER A 134 22.38 6.76 5.88
C SER A 134 23.86 6.98 6.20
N SER A 135 24.38 6.36 7.26
CA SER A 135 25.79 6.40 7.65
C SER A 135 26.67 5.44 6.84
N GLN A 136 26.07 4.55 6.06
CA GLN A 136 26.77 3.56 5.25
C GLN A 136 26.65 3.90 3.77
N MET A 137 27.69 3.60 3.01
CA MET A 137 27.59 3.58 1.56
C MET A 137 26.60 2.49 1.15
N PHE A 138 25.82 2.72 0.09
CA PHE A 138 24.85 1.72 -0.37
C PHE A 138 25.50 0.39 -0.79
N SER A 139 26.77 0.42 -1.18
CA SER A 139 27.60 -0.76 -1.42
C SER A 139 27.80 -1.64 -0.17
N GLU A 140 27.79 -1.05 1.02
CA GLU A 140 28.00 -1.74 2.31
C GLU A 140 26.71 -2.36 2.86
N VAL A 141 25.55 -1.88 2.44
CA VAL A 141 24.24 -2.41 2.86
C VAL A 141 24.11 -3.87 2.44
N SER A 142 23.68 -4.76 3.35
CA SER A 142 23.47 -6.17 3.00
C SER A 142 22.47 -6.34 1.83
N PHE A 143 22.77 -7.26 0.91
CA PHE A 143 21.85 -7.57 -0.20
C PHE A 143 20.47 -8.02 0.32
N ILE A 144 20.43 -8.74 1.45
CA ILE A 144 19.20 -9.18 2.09
C ILE A 144 18.34 -7.97 2.50
N ASN A 145 18.95 -6.92 3.07
CA ASN A 145 18.25 -5.71 3.48
C ASN A 145 17.64 -4.97 2.28
N VAL A 146 18.33 -5.00 1.14
CA VAL A 146 17.82 -4.43 -0.12
C VAL A 146 16.60 -5.22 -0.61
N ILE A 147 16.67 -6.55 -0.61
CA ILE A 147 15.54 -7.41 -1.00
C ILE A 147 14.34 -7.20 -0.08
N ILE A 148 14.53 -7.19 1.24
CA ILE A 148 13.46 -6.91 2.20
C ILE A 148 12.83 -5.55 1.92
N SER A 149 13.65 -4.52 1.67
CA SER A 149 13.16 -3.17 1.35
C SER A 149 12.35 -3.16 0.05
N ALA A 150 12.81 -3.86 -0.98
CA ALA A 150 12.16 -3.98 -2.28
C ALA A 150 10.82 -4.74 -2.23
N LEU A 151 10.61 -5.62 -1.24
CA LEU A 151 9.37 -6.36 -1.06
C LEU A 151 8.27 -5.55 -0.37
N THR A 152 8.61 -4.51 0.39
CA THR A 152 7.62 -3.75 1.17
C THR A 152 6.46 -3.16 0.35
N PRO A 153 6.61 -2.69 -0.92
CA PRO A 153 5.45 -2.21 -1.68
C PRO A 153 4.40 -3.28 -1.96
N LEU A 154 4.78 -4.57 -1.92
CA LEU A 154 3.85 -5.69 -2.14
C LEU A 154 2.87 -5.88 -0.98
N ILE A 155 3.13 -5.28 0.18
CA ILE A 155 2.22 -5.37 1.31
C ILE A 155 0.92 -4.62 1.01
N MET A 156 0.95 -3.50 0.27
CA MET A 156 -0.27 -2.77 -0.09
C MET A 156 -1.21 -3.60 -0.99
N PRO A 157 -0.74 -4.24 -2.09
CA PRO A 157 -1.54 -5.20 -2.85
C PRO A 157 -2.07 -6.35 -2.01
N ALA A 158 -1.27 -6.90 -1.09
CA ALA A 158 -1.72 -7.99 -0.21
C ALA A 158 -2.88 -7.54 0.69
N VAL A 159 -2.75 -6.38 1.35
CA VAL A 159 -3.79 -5.79 2.20
C VAL A 159 -5.05 -5.47 1.40
N ALA A 160 -4.91 -4.90 0.21
CA ALA A 160 -6.04 -4.59 -0.66
C ALA A 160 -6.75 -5.86 -1.15
N GLY A 161 -6.00 -6.89 -1.57
CA GLY A 161 -6.56 -8.18 -1.97
C GLY A 161 -7.35 -8.82 -0.83
N PHE A 162 -6.78 -8.82 0.37
CA PHE A 162 -7.45 -9.34 1.58
C PHE A 162 -8.69 -8.53 1.95
N ALA A 163 -8.61 -7.20 1.94
CA ALA A 163 -9.74 -6.32 2.23
C ALA A 163 -10.89 -6.53 1.24
N TYR A 164 -10.57 -6.66 -0.04
CA TYR A 164 -11.54 -6.94 -1.10
C TYR A 164 -12.22 -8.29 -0.87
N ALA A 165 -11.44 -9.34 -0.58
CA ALA A 165 -11.96 -10.67 -0.30
C ALA A 165 -12.93 -10.66 0.90
N ILE A 166 -12.58 -9.97 1.99
CA ILE A 166 -13.48 -9.81 3.14
C ILE A 166 -14.77 -9.09 2.75
N GLY A 167 -14.66 -7.98 2.03
CA GLY A 167 -15.84 -7.24 1.56
C GLY A 167 -16.73 -8.10 0.67
N TYR A 168 -16.12 -8.87 -0.21
CA TYR A 168 -16.81 -9.79 -1.10
C TYR A 168 -17.46 -10.98 -0.37
N LEU A 169 -16.89 -11.43 0.75
CA LEU A 169 -17.41 -12.48 1.62
C LEU A 169 -18.41 -11.98 2.69
N THR A 170 -18.58 -10.66 2.82
CA THR A 170 -19.56 -10.08 3.76
C THR A 170 -21.00 -10.34 3.29
N PRO A 171 -21.88 -10.94 4.12
CA PRO A 171 -23.27 -11.24 3.75
C PRO A 171 -24.03 -9.99 3.31
N ILE A 172 -24.87 -10.16 2.30
CA ILE A 172 -25.76 -9.08 1.84
C ILE A 172 -26.78 -8.87 2.93
N LYS A 173 -26.69 -7.73 3.64
CA LYS A 173 -27.76 -7.29 4.53
C LYS A 173 -28.98 -7.05 3.64
N SER A 174 -29.89 -8.02 3.59
CA SER A 174 -31.16 -7.84 2.89
C SER A 174 -31.81 -6.59 3.50
N LYS A 175 -32.11 -5.58 2.69
CA LYS A 175 -32.98 -4.49 3.10
C LYS A 175 -34.41 -5.04 3.28
N LYS A 176 -34.62 -5.93 4.26
CA LYS A 176 -35.96 -6.24 4.79
C LYS A 176 -36.36 -5.12 5.75
N LYS A 177 -36.66 -3.94 5.21
CA LYS A 177 -37.36 -2.87 5.95
C LYS A 177 -37.94 -1.77 5.05
N ALA A 178 -38.54 -2.15 3.92
CA ALA A 178 -39.32 -1.23 3.08
C ALA A 178 -40.68 -1.81 2.65
N ALA A 179 -41.13 -2.91 3.27
CA ALA A 179 -42.41 -3.55 2.93
C ALA A 179 -43.29 -3.85 4.16
N ARG A 180 -42.93 -3.35 5.35
CA ARG A 180 -43.71 -3.46 6.59
C ARG A 180 -43.44 -2.25 7.49
N ALA A 181 -43.96 -1.09 7.09
CA ALA A 181 -44.33 0.04 7.94
C ALA A 181 -44.99 1.08 7.03
#